data_AF-Q9BJK4-F1
#
_entry.id   AF-Q9BJK4-F1
#
_cell.length_a   1.000
_cell.length_b   1.000
_cell.length_c   1.000
_cell.angle_alpha   90.00
_cell.angle_beta   90.00
_cell.angle_gamma   90.00
#
_symmetry.space_group_name_H-M   'P 1'
#
loop_
_entity.id
_entity.type
_entity.pdbx_description
1 polymer ?
#
loop_
_entity_poly.entity_id
_entity_poly.type
_entity_poly.pdbx_seq_one_letter_code
_entity_poly.pdbx_strand_id
1 'polypeptide(L)'
;KTENKCSFRKNGYFSCKKCRMQRCLQFGMTIDNFQFDREPFNPLKMNVGIPQTVDTFSGRPSLILFSAPSGSSGPKRYIDVQFLVDRAVEVLLNGSETPYQVSNVLQKLAIGLQNIRGPQQKVSQIVTKIGKEGIFKLWEEEMLRMAKWLTYFDDFQRLPHSVQIEILNGVWFLFGRLENIASTALARKRKLCKDDMVMTCVNKNVLICDLRTLEIDLSWCSKYTFQQLKL
;
A
#
# COMPACT_ATOMS: atom_id res chain seq x y z
N LYS A 1 -10.81 -40.06 -40.53
CA LYS A 1 -12.08 -39.30 -40.61
C LYS A 1 -13.22 -40.28 -40.41
N THR A 2 -13.63 -40.53 -39.18
CA THR A 2 -14.78 -41.38 -38.87
C THR A 2 -16.07 -40.60 -39.12
N GLU A 3 -17.04 -41.23 -39.79
CA GLU A 3 -18.35 -40.65 -40.14
C GLU A 3 -19.01 -39.97 -38.93
N ASN A 4 -19.73 -38.87 -39.15
CA ASN A 4 -20.46 -38.10 -38.12
C ASN A 4 -21.66 -38.88 -37.50
N LYS A 5 -21.49 -40.15 -37.17
CA LYS A 5 -22.52 -41.07 -36.67
C LYS A 5 -22.02 -41.73 -35.38
N CYS A 6 -22.15 -41.02 -34.25
CA CYS A 6 -21.86 -41.61 -32.94
C CYS A 6 -23.10 -42.37 -32.42
N SER A 7 -22.91 -43.60 -31.93
CA SER A 7 -23.94 -44.40 -31.27
C SER A 7 -24.32 -43.80 -29.91
N PHE A 8 -25.62 -43.71 -29.61
CA PHE A 8 -26.11 -43.20 -28.33
C PHE A 8 -25.88 -44.22 -27.21
N ARG A 9 -25.23 -43.82 -26.11
CA ARG A 9 -25.19 -44.63 -24.90
C ARG A 9 -26.51 -44.41 -24.15
N LYS A 10 -27.19 -45.50 -23.77
CA LYS A 10 -28.53 -45.49 -23.15
C LYS A 10 -28.63 -44.71 -21.82
N ASN A 11 -27.53 -44.23 -21.25
CA ASN A 11 -27.47 -43.57 -19.95
C ASN A 11 -27.43 -42.03 -20.05
N GLY A 12 -27.85 -41.43 -21.16
CA GLY A 12 -27.94 -39.97 -21.32
C GLY A 12 -26.60 -39.24 -21.52
N TYR A 13 -25.47 -39.94 -21.48
CA TYR A 13 -24.14 -39.37 -21.75
C TYR A 13 -23.80 -39.40 -23.25
N PHE A 14 -23.55 -38.22 -23.81
CA PHE A 14 -23.04 -38.06 -25.18
C PHE A 14 -21.51 -38.04 -25.18
N SER A 15 -20.89 -38.96 -25.92
CA SER A 15 -19.43 -39.04 -26.08
C SER A 15 -18.85 -37.99 -27.03
N CYS A 16 -19.69 -37.34 -27.84
CA CYS A 16 -19.26 -36.35 -28.83
C CYS A 16 -20.14 -35.09 -28.76
N LYS A 17 -19.52 -33.94 -28.45
CA LYS A 17 -20.21 -32.64 -28.36
C LYS A 17 -20.84 -32.21 -29.69
N LYS A 18 -20.17 -32.47 -30.83
CA LYS A 18 -20.65 -32.12 -32.17
C LYS A 18 -21.94 -32.87 -32.53
N CYS A 19 -21.96 -34.19 -32.35
CA CYS A 19 -23.16 -35.01 -32.63
C CYS A 19 -24.31 -34.68 -31.67
N ARG A 20 -24.02 -34.34 -30.41
CA ARG A 20 -25.03 -33.85 -29.46
C ARG A 20 -25.67 -32.56 -29.94
N MET A 21 -24.87 -31.57 -30.33
CA MET A 21 -25.36 -30.27 -30.82
C MET A 21 -26.21 -30.44 -32.09
N GLN A 22 -25.75 -31.23 -33.06
CA GLN A 22 -26.51 -31.50 -34.28
C GLN A 22 -27.89 -32.12 -33.98
N ARG A 23 -27.97 -33.00 -32.98
CA ARG A 23 -29.24 -33.59 -32.56
C ARG A 23 -30.15 -32.57 -31.85
N CYS A 24 -29.62 -31.71 -30.99
CA CYS A 24 -30.38 -30.61 -30.39
C CYS A 24 -31.06 -29.75 -31.46
N LEU A 25 -30.33 -29.41 -32.52
CA LEU A 25 -30.86 -28.68 -33.67
C LEU A 25 -31.90 -29.50 -34.46
N GLN A 26 -31.67 -30.80 -34.69
CA GLN A 26 -32.65 -31.69 -35.35
C GLN A 26 -33.97 -31.82 -34.58
N PHE A 27 -33.92 -31.76 -33.25
CA PHE A 27 -35.11 -31.77 -32.39
C PHE A 27 -35.76 -30.37 -32.27
N GLY A 28 -35.32 -29.39 -33.07
CA GLY A 28 -35.94 -28.06 -33.15
C GLY A 28 -35.49 -27.08 -32.06
N MET A 29 -34.43 -27.36 -31.32
CA MET A 29 -33.86 -26.35 -30.41
C MET A 29 -33.20 -25.26 -31.24
N THR A 30 -33.61 -24.02 -31.03
CA THR A 30 -32.97 -22.84 -31.64
C THR A 30 -32.17 -22.07 -30.60
N ILE A 31 -31.21 -21.27 -31.06
CA ILE A 31 -30.39 -20.47 -30.15
C ILE A 31 -31.09 -19.18 -29.69
N ASP A 32 -32.19 -18.80 -30.36
CA ASP A 32 -32.86 -17.51 -30.20
C ASP A 32 -33.49 -17.33 -28.81
N ASN A 33 -33.76 -18.44 -28.11
CA ASN A 33 -34.34 -18.44 -26.77
C ASN A 33 -33.29 -18.65 -25.65
N PHE A 34 -31.99 -18.71 -25.97
CA PHE A 34 -30.97 -18.72 -24.92
C PHE A 34 -30.96 -17.35 -24.23
N GLN A 35 -31.19 -17.37 -22.92
CA GLN A 35 -30.98 -16.20 -22.09
C GLN A 35 -29.52 -16.14 -21.72
N PHE A 36 -28.80 -15.23 -22.37
CA PHE A 36 -27.43 -14.86 -22.03
C PHE A 36 -27.45 -13.91 -20.83
N ASP A 37 -26.33 -13.83 -20.10
CA ASP A 37 -26.16 -12.93 -18.96
C ASP A 37 -27.19 -13.07 -17.82
N ARG A 38 -27.71 -14.29 -17.61
CA ARG A 38 -28.34 -14.60 -16.32
C ARG A 38 -27.27 -14.51 -15.26
N GLU A 39 -27.28 -13.44 -14.47
CA GLU A 39 -26.45 -13.37 -13.27
C GLU A 39 -26.75 -14.61 -12.41
N PRO A 40 -25.74 -15.38 -11.98
CA PRO A 40 -25.97 -16.44 -11.02
C PRO A 40 -26.66 -15.82 -9.81
N PHE A 41 -27.77 -16.42 -9.37
CA PHE A 41 -28.44 -16.02 -8.15
C PHE A 41 -27.48 -16.29 -6.99
N ASN A 42 -26.62 -15.31 -6.70
CA ASN A 42 -25.63 -15.41 -5.65
C ASN A 42 -26.30 -14.84 -4.39
N PRO A 43 -26.71 -15.67 -3.41
CA PRO A 43 -27.32 -15.17 -2.17
C PRO A 43 -26.38 -14.21 -1.42
N LEU A 44 -25.09 -14.19 -1.75
CA LEU A 44 -24.13 -13.20 -1.25
C LEU A 44 -24.41 -11.77 -1.74
N LYS A 45 -25.08 -11.57 -2.89
CA LYS A 45 -25.50 -10.24 -3.36
C LYS A 45 -26.73 -9.68 -2.61
N MET A 46 -27.42 -10.48 -1.78
CA MET A 46 -28.49 -9.99 -0.88
C MET A 46 -27.95 -9.32 0.39
N ASN A 47 -26.63 -9.30 0.62
CA ASN A 47 -25.99 -8.61 1.75
C ASN A 47 -25.81 -7.10 1.54
N VAL A 48 -26.68 -6.44 0.77
CA VAL A 48 -26.60 -4.98 0.57
C VAL A 48 -26.82 -4.23 1.90
N GLY A 49 -27.44 -4.87 2.90
CA GLY A 49 -27.73 -4.26 4.20
C GLY A 49 -26.84 -4.69 5.38
N ILE A 50 -25.96 -5.69 5.21
CA ILE A 50 -25.08 -6.13 6.31
C ILE A 50 -23.69 -5.52 6.11
N PRO A 51 -23.25 -4.62 7.00
CA PRO A 51 -21.91 -4.06 6.93
C PRO A 51 -20.85 -5.18 7.00
N GLN A 52 -19.92 -5.19 6.05
CA GLN A 52 -18.89 -6.23 5.93
C GLN A 52 -17.80 -6.12 7.00
N THR A 53 -17.73 -5.00 7.71
CA THR A 53 -16.74 -4.77 8.77
C THR A 53 -17.40 -4.12 9.97
N VAL A 54 -16.82 -4.35 11.16
CA VAL A 54 -17.21 -3.65 12.38
C VAL A 54 -17.08 -2.13 12.19
N ASP A 55 -16.12 -1.68 11.39
CA ASP A 55 -15.89 -0.28 11.11
C ASP A 55 -17.03 0.34 10.32
N THR A 56 -17.52 -0.37 9.29
CA THR A 56 -18.69 0.03 8.51
C THR A 56 -19.97 -0.02 9.34
N PHE A 57 -20.11 -1.02 10.22
CA PHE A 57 -21.28 -1.16 11.11
C PHE A 57 -21.33 -0.05 12.16
N SER A 58 -20.22 0.21 12.83
CA SER A 58 -20.13 1.19 13.90
C SER A 58 -19.93 2.62 13.40
N GLY A 59 -19.60 2.80 12.11
CA GLY A 59 -19.19 4.08 11.53
C GLY A 59 -17.87 4.62 12.11
N ARG A 60 -17.06 3.76 12.74
CA ARG A 60 -15.84 4.13 13.47
C ARG A 60 -14.73 3.12 13.20
N PRO A 61 -13.46 3.55 13.08
CA PRO A 61 -12.35 2.62 12.98
C PRO A 61 -12.31 1.67 14.19
N SER A 62 -12.06 0.38 13.94
CA SER A 62 -11.90 -0.67 14.96
C SER A 62 -10.90 -0.28 16.05
N LEU A 63 -9.83 0.44 15.68
CA LEU A 63 -8.79 0.98 16.55
C LEU A 63 -9.33 1.85 17.71
N ILE A 64 -10.48 2.48 17.55
CA ILE A 64 -11.07 3.39 18.56
C ILE A 64 -12.41 2.89 19.10
N LEU A 65 -12.81 1.66 18.78
CA LEU A 65 -14.15 1.16 19.09
C LEU A 65 -14.50 1.28 20.58
N PHE A 66 -13.53 0.97 21.46
CA PHE A 66 -13.69 1.00 22.91
C PHE A 66 -13.31 2.33 23.56
N SER A 67 -12.53 3.17 22.86
CA SER A 67 -12.00 4.44 23.36
C SER A 67 -12.84 5.65 22.92
N ALA A 68 -13.72 5.47 21.93
CA ALA A 68 -14.49 6.55 21.32
C ALA A 68 -15.75 6.90 22.13
N PRO A 69 -15.87 8.15 22.64
CA PRO A 69 -17.08 8.56 23.33
C PRO A 69 -18.32 8.45 22.43
N SER A 70 -19.45 8.07 23.02
CA SER A 70 -20.74 7.97 22.32
C SER A 70 -21.13 9.34 21.74
N GLY A 71 -21.33 9.45 20.42
CA GLY A 71 -21.84 10.65 19.76
C GLY A 71 -20.80 11.67 19.27
N SER A 72 -19.49 11.42 19.36
CA SER A 72 -18.48 12.42 18.99
C SER A 72 -18.18 12.48 17.48
N SER A 73 -19.12 12.99 16.67
CA SER A 73 -18.84 13.41 15.29
C SER A 73 -18.37 14.87 15.24
N GLY A 74 -17.26 15.19 15.91
CA GLY A 74 -16.69 16.53 15.75
C GLY A 74 -16.09 16.73 14.34
N PRO A 75 -15.64 17.95 13.99
CA PRO A 75 -15.12 18.26 12.65
C PRO A 75 -13.93 17.38 12.26
N LYS A 76 -13.89 16.97 11.00
CA LYS A 76 -12.72 16.31 10.38
C LYS A 76 -11.60 17.32 10.22
N ARG A 77 -10.37 16.92 10.51
CA ARG A 77 -9.19 17.75 10.24
C ARG A 77 -8.60 17.31 8.92
N TYR A 78 -8.40 18.27 8.02
CA TYR A 78 -7.71 18.06 6.75
C TYR A 78 -6.30 18.61 6.89
N ILE A 79 -5.32 17.86 6.40
CA ILE A 79 -3.93 18.28 6.34
C ILE A 79 -3.60 18.40 4.86
N ASP A 80 -3.35 19.62 4.43
CA ASP A 80 -2.88 19.87 3.08
C ASP A 80 -1.39 19.49 2.99
N VAL A 81 -1.08 18.58 2.08
CA VAL A 81 0.28 18.09 1.80
C VAL A 81 0.71 18.42 0.37
N GLN A 82 -0.02 19.29 -0.35
CA GLN A 82 0.29 19.64 -1.73
C GLN A 82 1.74 20.15 -1.87
N PHE A 83 2.19 21.01 -0.95
CA PHE A 83 3.56 21.49 -0.90
C PHE A 83 4.60 20.36 -0.88
N LEU A 84 4.30 19.26 -0.19
CA LEU A 84 5.21 18.12 -0.12
C LEU A 84 5.22 17.35 -1.45
N VAL A 85 4.06 17.19 -2.07
CA VAL A 85 3.93 16.56 -3.40
C VAL A 85 4.69 17.37 -4.45
N ASP A 86 4.55 18.70 -4.43
CA ASP A 86 5.23 19.60 -5.38
C ASP A 86 6.76 19.47 -5.28
N ARG A 87 7.30 19.43 -4.06
CA ARG A 87 8.74 19.22 -3.86
C ARG A 87 9.21 17.83 -4.27
N ALA A 88 8.39 16.81 -4.07
CA ALA A 88 8.74 15.47 -4.52
C ALA A 88 8.71 15.37 -6.04
N VAL A 89 7.80 16.09 -6.71
CA VAL A 89 7.78 16.24 -8.17
C VAL A 89 9.07 16.89 -8.68
N GLU A 90 9.56 17.95 -8.04
CA GLU A 90 10.85 18.55 -8.39
C GLU A 90 12.00 17.53 -8.33
N VAL A 91 12.02 16.68 -7.29
CA VAL A 91 13.01 15.61 -7.15
C VAL A 91 12.90 14.60 -8.30
N LEU A 92 11.69 14.21 -8.69
CA LEU A 92 11.46 13.30 -9.81
C LEU A 92 11.95 13.88 -11.14
N LEU A 93 11.67 15.17 -11.38
CA LEU A 93 12.09 15.89 -12.59
C LEU A 93 13.62 16.03 -12.69
N ASN A 94 14.29 16.22 -11.56
CA ASN A 94 15.76 16.30 -11.50
C ASN A 94 16.46 14.95 -11.76
N GLY A 95 15.75 13.83 -11.57
CA GLY A 95 16.26 12.50 -11.86
C GLY A 95 17.38 11.99 -10.93
N SER A 96 18.01 10.89 -11.33
CA SER A 96 19.20 10.37 -10.66
C SER A 96 20.45 11.06 -11.18
N GLU A 97 21.51 11.08 -10.39
CA GLU A 97 22.84 11.45 -10.87
C GLU A 97 23.21 10.51 -12.05
N THR A 98 23.92 11.02 -13.05
CA THR A 98 24.39 10.22 -14.19
C THR A 98 25.85 10.57 -14.48
N PRO A 99 26.66 9.65 -15.04
CA PRO A 99 26.31 8.31 -15.51
C PRO A 99 26.46 7.20 -14.44
N TYR A 100 25.61 6.17 -14.53
CA TYR A 100 25.81 4.90 -13.80
C TYR A 100 26.03 3.76 -14.81
N GLN A 101 27.20 3.15 -14.80
CA GLN A 101 27.45 1.90 -15.53
C GLN A 101 27.14 0.72 -14.62
N VAL A 102 25.91 0.20 -14.71
CA VAL A 102 25.43 -0.94 -13.93
C VAL A 102 24.82 -1.99 -14.85
N SER A 103 25.05 -3.25 -14.48
CA SER A 103 24.67 -4.40 -15.31
C SER A 103 23.17 -4.70 -15.29
N ASN A 104 22.46 -4.30 -14.22
CA ASN A 104 21.04 -4.59 -14.05
C ASN A 104 20.34 -3.55 -13.16
N VAL A 105 19.01 -3.50 -13.28
CA VAL A 105 18.13 -2.54 -12.59
C VAL A 105 18.18 -2.69 -11.07
N LEU A 106 18.23 -3.93 -10.56
CA LEU A 106 18.29 -4.18 -9.11
C LEU A 106 19.56 -3.62 -8.49
N GLN A 107 20.69 -3.74 -9.18
CA GLN A 107 21.95 -3.16 -8.76
C GLN A 107 21.87 -1.63 -8.71
N LYS A 108 21.24 -0.99 -9.71
CA LYS A 108 21.02 0.46 -9.73
C LYS A 108 20.16 0.91 -8.55
N LEU A 109 19.05 0.21 -8.29
CA LEU A 109 18.17 0.46 -7.15
C LEU A 109 18.86 0.27 -5.79
N ALA A 110 19.73 -0.74 -5.67
CA ALA A 110 20.51 -0.98 -4.46
C ALA A 110 21.52 0.14 -4.20
N ILE A 111 22.19 0.65 -5.25
CA ILE A 111 23.06 1.83 -5.15
C ILE A 111 22.25 3.05 -4.76
N GLY A 112 21.10 3.29 -5.41
CA GLY A 112 20.19 4.38 -5.06
C GLY A 112 19.77 4.33 -3.59
N LEU A 113 19.47 3.15 -3.07
CA LEU A 113 19.11 2.94 -1.67
C LEU A 113 20.26 3.29 -0.72
N GLN A 114 21.49 2.94 -1.07
CA GLN A 114 22.68 3.33 -0.30
C GLN A 114 22.89 4.84 -0.32
N ASN A 115 22.68 5.49 -1.48
CA ASN A 115 22.84 6.93 -1.63
C ASN A 115 21.82 7.71 -0.77
N ILE A 116 20.54 7.32 -0.79
CA ILE A 116 19.50 8.01 -0.01
C ILE A 116 19.63 7.77 1.51
N ARG A 117 20.23 6.66 1.93
CA ARG A 117 20.55 6.41 3.35
C ARG A 117 21.74 7.23 3.82
N GLY A 118 22.65 7.59 2.92
CA GLY A 118 23.87 8.34 3.24
C GLY A 118 24.89 7.53 4.06
N PRO A 119 26.00 8.17 4.49
CA PRO A 119 27.02 7.51 5.29
C PRO A 119 26.45 7.09 6.66
N GLN A 120 26.97 6.00 7.23
CA GLN A 120 26.57 5.53 8.55
C GLN A 120 26.89 6.59 9.60
N GLN A 121 25.85 7.23 10.14
CA GLN A 121 26.00 8.31 11.10
C GLN A 121 25.89 7.78 12.53
N LYS A 122 26.65 8.42 13.42
CA LYS A 122 26.54 8.23 14.87
C LYS A 122 25.15 8.67 15.31
N VAL A 123 24.56 7.92 16.24
CA VAL A 123 23.28 8.28 16.88
C VAL A 123 23.38 9.71 17.39
N SER A 124 22.52 10.59 16.90
CA SER A 124 22.61 12.02 17.21
C SER A 124 21.75 12.41 18.40
N GLN A 125 20.59 11.75 18.60
CA GLN A 125 19.64 12.15 19.64
C GLN A 125 18.65 11.03 20.01
N ILE A 126 18.29 10.97 21.31
CA ILE A 126 17.12 10.22 21.79
C ILE A 126 15.92 11.17 21.84
N VAL A 127 14.84 10.82 21.15
CA VAL A 127 13.62 11.61 21.07
C VAL A 127 12.61 11.09 22.10
N THR A 128 12.21 11.96 23.02
CA THR A 128 11.24 11.66 24.07
C THR A 128 9.85 12.19 23.74
N LYS A 129 9.74 13.21 22.89
CA LYS A 129 8.47 13.81 22.48
C LYS A 129 8.48 14.21 21.01
N ILE A 130 7.40 13.89 20.30
CA ILE A 130 7.21 14.28 18.91
C ILE A 130 5.80 14.87 18.72
N GLY A 131 5.71 16.03 18.09
CA GLY A 131 4.46 16.69 17.76
C GLY A 131 4.35 16.98 16.26
N LYS A 132 3.42 17.86 15.90
CA LYS A 132 3.11 18.24 14.50
C LYS A 132 4.36 18.48 13.64
N GLU A 133 5.23 19.39 14.07
CA GLU A 133 6.41 19.78 13.30
C GLU A 133 7.43 18.64 13.12
N GLY A 134 7.57 17.78 14.14
CA GLY A 134 8.43 16.60 14.04
C GLY A 134 7.88 15.56 13.07
N ILE A 135 6.55 15.34 13.10
CA ILE A 135 5.87 14.42 12.18
C ILE A 135 5.92 14.95 10.75
N PHE A 136 5.71 16.25 10.52
CA PHE A 136 5.79 16.84 9.19
C PHE A 136 7.18 16.76 8.58
N LYS A 137 8.23 16.99 9.38
CA LYS A 137 9.61 16.77 8.94
C LYS A 137 9.88 15.31 8.58
N LEU A 138 9.32 14.37 9.35
CA LEU A 138 9.43 12.94 9.03
C LEU A 138 8.73 12.61 7.71
N TRP A 139 7.51 13.09 7.50
CA TRP A 139 6.78 12.89 6.24
C TRP A 139 7.51 13.48 5.05
N GLU A 140 8.05 14.69 5.22
CA GLU A 140 8.83 15.34 4.19
C GLU A 140 10.03 14.49 3.79
N GLU A 141 10.81 14.05 4.78
CA GLU A 141 11.97 13.22 4.56
C GLU A 141 11.62 11.88 3.90
N GLU A 142 10.57 11.19 4.36
CA GLU A 142 10.13 9.91 3.81
C GLU A 142 9.68 10.03 2.34
N MET A 143 8.88 11.04 2.01
CA MET A 143 8.43 11.24 0.64
C MET A 143 9.57 11.65 -0.29
N LEU A 144 10.43 12.60 0.11
CA LEU A 144 11.54 13.06 -0.71
C LEU A 144 12.59 11.95 -0.93
N ARG A 145 12.88 11.12 0.07
CA ARG A 145 13.75 9.95 -0.11
C ARG A 145 13.17 8.94 -1.06
N MET A 146 11.87 8.63 -0.94
CA MET A 146 11.26 7.71 -1.88
C MET A 146 11.30 8.27 -3.30
N ALA A 147 10.91 9.53 -3.49
CA ALA A 147 10.97 10.19 -4.79
C ALA A 147 12.39 10.09 -5.36
N LYS A 148 13.42 10.42 -4.58
CA LYS A 148 14.81 10.30 -5.01
C LYS A 148 15.22 8.86 -5.30
N TRP A 149 14.76 7.89 -4.52
CA TRP A 149 15.07 6.47 -4.76
C TRP A 149 14.43 5.96 -6.05
N LEU A 150 13.20 6.37 -6.35
CA LEU A 150 12.50 6.01 -7.58
C LEU A 150 13.18 6.56 -8.84
N THR A 151 13.95 7.65 -8.75
CA THR A 151 14.72 8.15 -9.91
C THR A 151 15.84 7.20 -10.33
N TYR A 152 16.26 6.26 -9.48
CA TYR A 152 17.20 5.20 -9.86
C TYR A 152 16.55 4.05 -10.63
N PHE A 153 15.22 4.07 -10.83
CA PHE A 153 14.50 3.06 -11.60
C PHE A 153 14.12 3.58 -12.98
N ASP A 154 14.85 3.15 -14.01
CA ASP A 154 14.69 3.66 -15.38
C ASP A 154 13.28 3.45 -15.95
N ASP A 155 12.65 2.30 -15.69
CA ASP A 155 11.29 2.05 -16.17
C ASP A 155 10.24 2.91 -15.48
N PHE A 156 10.46 3.26 -14.21
CA PHE A 156 9.61 4.24 -13.52
C PHE A 156 9.74 5.62 -14.16
N GLN A 157 10.96 6.06 -14.49
CA GLN A 157 11.19 7.36 -15.11
C GLN A 157 10.54 7.48 -16.51
N ARG A 158 10.30 6.36 -17.20
CA ARG A 158 9.61 6.31 -18.50
C ARG A 158 8.09 6.46 -18.39
N LEU A 159 7.51 6.29 -17.20
CA LEU A 159 6.07 6.41 -17.01
C LEU A 159 5.61 7.87 -17.21
N PRO A 160 4.35 8.09 -17.64
CA PRO A 160 3.77 9.43 -17.64
C PRO A 160 3.86 10.06 -16.25
N HIS A 161 4.14 11.37 -16.19
CA HIS A 161 4.39 12.05 -14.93
C HIS A 161 3.21 11.97 -13.95
N SER A 162 1.98 11.99 -14.45
CA SER A 162 0.76 11.78 -13.64
C SER A 162 0.77 10.42 -12.93
N VAL A 163 1.20 9.36 -13.61
CA VAL A 163 1.30 8.00 -13.05
C VAL A 163 2.43 7.92 -12.03
N GLN A 164 3.56 8.59 -12.27
CA GLN A 164 4.65 8.67 -11.29
C GLN A 164 4.18 9.30 -9.97
N ILE A 165 3.39 10.37 -10.03
CA ILE A 165 2.82 11.05 -8.86
C ILE A 165 1.82 10.13 -8.14
N GLU A 166 0.94 9.44 -8.88
CA GLU A 166 -0.03 8.51 -8.30
C GLU A 166 0.65 7.37 -7.54
N ILE A 167 1.70 6.78 -8.15
CA ILE A 167 2.52 5.77 -7.48
C ILE A 167 3.12 6.37 -6.22
N LEU A 168 3.85 7.49 -6.33
CA LEU A 168 4.51 8.13 -5.17
C LEU A 168 3.52 8.34 -4.01
N ASN A 169 2.36 8.93 -4.29
CA ASN A 169 1.29 9.19 -3.32
C ASN A 169 0.82 7.91 -2.60
N GLY A 170 0.78 6.79 -3.32
CA GLY A 170 0.35 5.50 -2.78
C GLY A 170 1.41 4.74 -1.99
N VAL A 171 2.72 4.95 -2.25
CA VAL A 171 3.77 4.07 -1.71
C VAL A 171 4.79 4.71 -0.77
N TRP A 172 4.87 6.05 -0.69
CA TRP A 172 5.88 6.74 0.14
C TRP A 172 5.85 6.38 1.62
N PHE A 173 4.66 6.30 2.21
CA PHE A 173 4.52 5.95 3.62
C PHE A 173 4.91 4.49 3.90
N LEU A 174 4.65 3.58 2.97
CA LEU A 174 5.03 2.16 3.10
C LEU A 174 6.54 2.02 3.02
N PHE A 175 7.16 2.71 2.07
CA PHE A 175 8.60 2.74 1.92
C PHE A 175 9.29 3.25 3.19
N GLY A 176 8.84 4.39 3.74
CA GLY A 176 9.37 4.93 4.99
C GLY A 176 9.27 3.95 6.17
N ARG A 177 8.13 3.27 6.32
CA ARG A 177 7.95 2.23 7.36
C ARG A 177 8.91 1.05 7.18
N LEU A 178 9.05 0.53 5.97
CA LEU A 178 9.96 -0.59 5.69
C LEU A 178 11.42 -0.20 5.96
N GLU A 179 11.83 1.00 5.56
CA GLU A 179 13.16 1.52 5.81
C GLU A 179 13.45 1.73 7.30
N ASN A 180 12.49 2.25 8.07
CA ASN A 180 12.61 2.39 9.52
C ASN A 180 12.77 1.02 10.20
N ILE A 181 12.00 0.00 9.77
CA ILE A 181 12.12 -1.37 10.29
C ILE A 181 13.50 -1.96 9.94
N ALA A 182 13.93 -1.87 8.68
CA ALA A 182 15.21 -2.39 8.22
C ALA A 182 16.38 -1.71 8.95
N SER A 183 16.34 -0.38 9.09
CA SER A 183 17.35 0.41 9.80
C SER A 183 17.39 0.06 11.28
N THR A 184 16.24 -0.09 11.92
CA THR A 184 16.14 -0.52 13.32
C THR A 184 16.71 -1.93 13.53
N ALA A 185 16.40 -2.87 12.64
CA ALA A 185 16.95 -4.23 12.71
C ALA A 185 18.48 -4.24 12.58
N LEU A 186 19.03 -3.46 11.65
CA LEU A 186 20.48 -3.28 11.50
C LEU A 186 21.11 -2.64 12.73
N ALA A 187 20.47 -1.63 13.31
CA ALA A 187 20.93 -0.96 14.53
C ALA A 187 20.96 -1.92 15.73
N ARG A 188 19.94 -2.78 15.90
CA ARG A 188 19.90 -3.82 16.94
C ARG A 188 21.02 -4.85 16.75
N LYS A 189 21.25 -5.31 15.52
CA LYS A 189 22.38 -6.21 15.20
C LYS A 189 23.74 -5.61 15.61
N ARG A 190 23.87 -4.29 15.51
CA ARG A 190 25.06 -3.52 15.91
C ARG A 190 25.07 -3.09 17.38
N LYS A 191 24.06 -3.48 18.17
CA LYS A 191 23.86 -3.10 19.58
C LYS A 191 23.75 -1.58 19.79
N LEU A 192 23.22 -0.85 18.81
CA LEU A 192 22.96 0.60 18.89
C LEU A 192 21.55 0.93 19.40
N CYS A 193 20.59 0.00 19.26
CA CYS A 193 19.22 0.12 19.76
C CYS A 193 18.87 -1.09 20.64
N LYS A 194 18.08 -0.84 21.69
CA LYS A 194 17.41 -1.89 22.47
C LYS A 194 16.13 -2.37 21.75
N ASP A 195 15.48 -3.39 22.29
CA ASP A 195 14.30 -4.01 21.68
C ASP A 195 13.09 -3.06 21.58
N ASP A 196 12.89 -2.20 22.58
CA ASP A 196 11.79 -1.21 22.57
C ASP A 196 12.15 0.11 21.88
N MET A 197 13.36 0.19 21.32
CA MET A 197 13.83 1.36 20.61
C MET A 197 13.64 1.19 19.11
N VAL A 198 13.20 2.26 18.46
CA VAL A 198 13.07 2.37 17.01
C VAL A 198 13.99 3.47 16.52
N MET A 199 14.70 3.18 15.43
CA MET A 199 15.56 4.14 14.75
C MET A 199 14.83 4.74 13.56
N THR A 200 14.86 6.06 13.45
CA THR A 200 14.47 6.78 12.24
C THR A 200 15.56 7.79 11.88
N CYS A 201 15.48 8.38 10.69
CA CYS A 201 16.45 9.37 10.26
C CYS A 201 15.73 10.57 9.66
N VAL A 202 16.06 11.77 10.11
CA VAL A 202 15.50 13.05 9.64
C VAL A 202 16.66 14.00 9.39
N ASN A 203 16.73 14.64 8.22
CA ASN A 203 17.81 15.57 7.87
C ASN A 203 19.22 14.99 8.08
N LYS A 204 19.43 13.71 7.73
CA LYS A 204 20.73 13.02 7.98
C LYS A 204 21.14 12.99 9.46
N ASN A 205 20.17 13.02 10.37
CA ASN A 205 20.37 12.80 11.79
C ASN A 205 19.66 11.51 12.19
N VAL A 206 20.35 10.65 12.94
CA VAL A 206 19.79 9.39 13.42
C VAL A 206 19.09 9.64 14.75
N LEU A 207 17.77 9.48 14.73
CA LEU A 207 16.90 9.65 15.90
C LEU A 207 16.52 8.28 16.44
N ILE A 208 16.69 8.10 17.76
CA ILE A 208 16.20 6.92 18.46
C ILE A 208 14.97 7.31 19.27
N CYS A 209 13.87 6.60 19.04
CA CYS A 209 12.63 6.75 19.80
C CYS A 209 12.48 5.55 20.72
N ASP A 210 12.41 5.77 22.03
CA ASP A 210 12.04 4.74 23.00
C ASP A 210 10.51 4.65 23.07
N LEU A 211 9.93 3.57 22.56
CA LEU A 211 8.47 3.39 22.47
C LEU A 211 7.77 3.32 23.83
N ARG A 212 8.51 3.11 24.92
CA ARG A 212 7.97 3.08 26.29
C ARG A 212 7.75 4.50 26.83
N THR A 213 8.67 5.41 26.51
CA THR A 213 8.66 6.78 27.05
C THR A 213 8.25 7.84 26.02
N LEU A 214 8.13 7.48 24.74
CA LEU A 214 7.80 8.42 23.68
C LEU A 214 6.40 9.01 23.88
N GLU A 215 6.34 10.32 24.02
CA GLU A 215 5.11 11.10 23.95
C GLU A 215 4.85 11.55 22.52
N ILE A 216 3.71 11.16 21.95
CA ILE A 216 3.26 11.67 20.65
C ILE A 216 2.10 12.62 20.87
N ASP A 217 2.32 13.89 20.52
CA ASP A 217 1.24 14.87 20.47
C ASP A 217 0.45 14.69 19.17
N LEU A 218 -0.78 14.18 19.31
CA LEU A 218 -1.73 13.99 18.22
C LEU A 218 -2.86 15.02 18.25
N SER A 219 -2.84 16.00 19.18
CA SER A 219 -3.93 16.96 19.36
C SER A 219 -4.24 17.78 18.10
N TRP A 220 -3.27 17.91 17.21
CA TRP A 220 -3.37 18.62 15.93
C TRP A 220 -4.06 17.82 14.82
N CYS A 221 -4.09 16.47 14.87
CA CYS A 221 -4.69 15.61 13.82
C CYS A 221 -5.79 14.68 14.33
N SER A 222 -5.80 14.36 15.63
CA SER A 222 -6.78 13.49 16.29
C SER A 222 -7.38 14.13 17.54
N LYS A 223 -8.60 13.71 17.88
CA LYS A 223 -9.23 14.02 19.17
C LYS A 223 -8.89 12.98 20.23
N TYR A 224 -8.29 11.87 19.81
CA TYR A 224 -7.82 10.81 20.67
C TYR A 224 -6.37 11.05 21.04
N THR A 225 -6.05 10.78 22.30
CA THR A 225 -4.67 10.78 22.76
C THR A 225 -3.90 9.62 22.14
N PHE A 226 -2.58 9.71 22.13
CA PHE A 226 -1.74 8.58 21.68
C PHE A 226 -2.02 7.31 22.48
N GLN A 227 -2.26 7.42 23.80
CA GLN A 227 -2.60 6.28 24.65
C GLN A 227 -3.92 5.62 24.28
N GLN A 228 -4.94 6.40 23.89
CA GLN A 228 -6.23 5.86 23.44
C GLN A 228 -6.15 5.13 22.09
N LEU A 229 -5.12 5.41 21.30
CA LEU A 229 -4.85 4.80 20.00
C LEU A 229 -3.80 3.68 20.07
N LYS A 230 -3.12 3.54 21.22
CA LYS A 230 -2.15 2.49 21.49
C LYS A 230 -2.92 1.26 21.99
N LEU A 231 -3.10 0.27 21.12
CA LEU A 231 -3.61 -1.06 21.49
C LEU A 231 -2.62 -1.79 22.40
#